data_AF-A0A5B0GPV7-F1
#
_entry.id   AF-A0A5B0GPV7-F1
#
_cell.length_a   1.000
_cell.length_b   1.000
_cell.length_c   1.000
_cell.angle_alpha   90.00
_cell.angle_beta   90.00
_cell.angle_gamma   90.00
#
_symmetry.space_group_name_H-M   'P 1'
#
loop_
_entity.id
_entity.type
_entity.pdbx_description
1 polymer ?
#
loop_
_entity_poly.entity_id
_entity_poly.type
_entity_poly.pdbx_seq_one_letter_code
_entity_poly.pdbx_strand_id
1 'polypeptide(L)' 'MGRRGYPPEFRRKVLDLVEAGRPVLDVARDLGISAQSIYTWRRQDRIDKGLQPGLTSTEKAELTAANR' A
#
# COMPACT_ATOMS: atom_id res chain seq x y z
N MET A 1 10.64 -16.59 -9.80
CA MET A 1 11.33 -15.76 -8.78
C MET A 1 10.33 -14.78 -8.19
N GLY A 2 9.92 -14.99 -6.93
CA GLY A 2 8.84 -14.23 -6.30
C GLY A 2 9.17 -12.74 -6.29
N ARG A 3 8.23 -11.92 -6.78
CA ARG A 3 8.36 -10.46 -6.78
C ARG A 3 8.60 -10.02 -5.34
N ARG A 4 9.84 -9.64 -5.02
CA ARG A 4 10.23 -9.16 -3.69
C ARG A 4 9.69 -7.75 -3.51
N GLY A 5 8.38 -7.65 -3.32
CA GLY A 5 7.72 -6.41 -2.96
C GLY A 5 8.14 -5.96 -1.57
N TYR A 6 7.85 -4.69 -1.25
CA TYR A 6 8.12 -4.15 0.08
C TYR A 6 7.46 -5.01 1.17
N PRO A 7 8.14 -5.28 2.30
CA PRO A 7 7.55 -6.01 3.42
C PRO A 7 6.27 -5.33 3.93
N PRO A 8 5.28 -6.08 4.44
CA PRO A 8 4.04 -5.51 4.97
C PRO A 8 4.29 -4.52 6.11
N GLU A 9 5.23 -4.84 7.01
CA GLU A 9 5.66 -3.97 8.11
C GLU A 9 6.19 -2.62 7.61
N PHE A 10 6.95 -2.62 6.52
CA PHE A 10 7.46 -1.39 5.92
C PHE A 10 6.31 -0.55 5.36
N ARG A 11 5.37 -1.17 4.64
CA ARG A 11 4.20 -0.47 4.10
C ARG A 11 3.35 0.13 5.21
N ARG A 12 3.15 -0.60 6.31
CA ARG A 12 2.40 -0.11 7.49
C ARG A 12 3.04 1.14 8.07
N LYS A 13 4.35 1.12 8.33
CA LYS A 13 5.10 2.30 8.81
C LYS A 13 4.99 3.51 7.86
N VAL A 14 5.04 3.27 6.55
CA VAL A 14 4.86 4.34 5.55
C VAL A 14 3.45 4.94 5.63
N LEU A 15 2.42 4.11 5.78
CA LEU A 15 1.04 4.57 5.91
C LEU A 15 0.81 5.33 7.22
N ASP A 16 1.37 4.86 8.35
CA ASP A 16 1.34 5.56 9.64
C ASP A 16 1.90 6.99 9.53
N LEU A 17 3.03 7.18 8.84
CA LEU A 17 3.61 8.51 8.61
C LEU A 17 2.66 9.42 7.82
N VAL A 18 2.00 8.87 6.80
CA VAL A 18 1.05 9.63 5.98
C VAL A 18 -0.26 9.91 6.74
N GLU A 19 -0.72 8.99 7.58
CA GLU A 19 -1.88 9.18 8.46
C GLU A 19 -1.59 10.22 9.55
N ALA A 20 -0.34 10.29 10.04
CA ALA A 20 0.14 11.35 10.94
C ALA A 20 0.23 12.74 10.27
N GLY A 21 -0.16 12.88 8.99
CA GLY A 21 -0.24 14.14 8.28
C GLY A 21 1.00 14.50 7.46
N ARG A 22 2.02 13.62 7.38
CA ARG A 22 3.18 13.87 6.51
C ARG A 22 2.75 13.83 5.04
N PRO A 23 3.22 14.77 4.20
CA PRO A 23 2.97 14.73 2.77
C PRO A 23 3.57 13.47 2.13
N VAL A 24 2.79 12.80 1.27
CA VAL A 24 3.21 11.57 0.58
C VAL A 24 4.51 11.77 -0.21
N LEU A 25 4.69 12.95 -0.82
CA LEU A 25 5.89 13.27 -1.59
C LEU A 25 7.15 13.37 -0.71
N ASP A 26 7.02 13.89 0.50
CA ASP A 26 8.13 13.97 1.44
C ASP A 26 8.51 12.59 1.97
N VAL A 27 7.51 11.77 2.34
CA VAL A 27 7.75 10.39 2.78
C VAL A 27 8.38 9.55 1.66
N ALA A 28 7.93 9.72 0.41
CA ALA A 28 8.51 9.06 -0.75
C ALA A 28 9.97 9.45 -0.96
N ARG A 29 10.29 10.74 -0.87
CA ARG A 29 11.66 11.26 -1.02
C ARG A 29 12.57 10.76 0.10
N ASP A 30 12.14 10.85 1.35
CA ASP A 30 12.94 10.44 2.52
C ASP A 30 13.26 8.94 2.50
N LEU A 31 12.33 8.12 2.01
CA LEU A 31 12.48 6.66 1.98
C LEU A 31 12.99 6.12 0.64
N GLY A 32 13.20 6.99 -0.36
CA GLY A 32 13.67 6.60 -1.69
C GLY A 32 12.69 5.68 -2.44
N ILE A 33 11.38 5.84 -2.25
CA ILE A 33 10.34 5.03 -2.91
C ILE A 33 9.43 5.88 -3.78
N SER A 34 8.70 5.26 -4.70
CA SER A 34 7.75 5.99 -5.54
C SER A 34 6.51 6.43 -4.73
N ALA A 35 6.15 7.71 -4.85
CA ALA A 35 4.91 8.25 -4.29
C ALA A 35 3.68 7.48 -4.79
N GLN A 36 3.69 6.98 -6.03
CA GLN A 36 2.59 6.17 -6.58
C GLN A 36 2.38 4.86 -5.81
N SER A 37 3.45 4.24 -5.32
CA SER A 37 3.36 3.05 -4.47
C SER A 37 2.65 3.37 -3.15
N ILE A 38 2.98 4.51 -2.55
CA ILE A 38 2.34 4.98 -1.31
C ILE A 38 0.86 5.27 -1.53
N TYR A 39 0.49 5.96 -2.62
CA TYR A 39 -0.92 6.19 -2.96
C TYR A 39 -1.70 4.89 -3.17
N THR A 40 -1.07 3.90 -3.82
CA THR A 40 -1.68 2.58 -4.02
C THR A 40 -1.92 1.87 -2.68
N TRP A 41 -0.94 1.88 -1.77
CA TRP A 41 -1.10 1.30 -0.44
C TRP A 41 -2.16 2.03 0.38
N ARG A 42 -2.19 3.36 0.32
CA ARG A 42 -3.17 4.17 1.06
C ARG A 42 -4.59 3.90 0.59
N ARG A 43 -4.78 3.77 -0.73
CA ARG A 43 -6.07 3.40 -1.30
C ARG A 43 -6.49 2.01 -0.84
N GLN A 44 -5.56 1.06 -0.83
CA GLN A 44 -5.84 -0.30 -0.41
C GLN A 44 -6.19 -0.39 1.08
N ASP A 45 -5.44 0.31 1.94
CA ASP A 45 -5.71 0.39 3.39
C ASP A 45 -7.09 1.00 3.67
N ARG A 46 -7.52 2.01 2.91
CA ARG A 46 -8.89 2.56 3.02
C ARG A 46 -9.97 1.56 2.61
N ILE A 47 -9.73 0.78 1.57
CA ILE A 47 -10.65 -0.29 1.15
C ILE A 47 -10.71 -1.37 2.24
N ASP A 48 -9.56 -1.79 2.77
CA ASP A 48 -9.46 -2.82 3.81
C ASP A 48 -10.10 -2.35 5.14
N LYS A 49 -10.07 -1.03 5.43
CA LYS A 49 -10.79 -0.40 6.55
C LYS A 49 -12.30 -0.18 6.29
N GLY A 50 -12.80 -0.53 5.10
CA GLY A 50 -14.21 -0.33 4.72
C GLY A 50 -14.60 1.13 4.45
N LEU A 51 -13.62 2.03 4.33
CA LEU A 51 -13.83 3.47 4.09
C LEU A 51 -14.08 3.80 2.62
N GLN A 52 -13.80 2.87 1.70
CA GLN A 52 -13.99 3.04 0.27
C GLN A 52 -14.43 1.73 -0.39
N PRO A 53 -15.41 1.74 -1.32
CA PRO A 53 -15.76 0.54 -2.08
C PRO A 53 -14.62 0.08 -2.99
N GLY A 54 -14.33 -1.21 -2.99
CA GLY A 54 -13.31 -1.83 -3.85
C GLY A 54 -12.89 -3.21 -3.36
N LEU A 55 -12.10 -3.92 -4.17
CA LEU A 55 -11.53 -5.22 -3.80
C LEU A 55 -10.48 -5.06 -2.71
N THR A 56 -10.67 -5.77 -1.61
CA THR A 56 -9.73 -5.86 -0.48
C THR A 56 -8.41 -6.50 -0.92
N SER A 57 -7.36 -6.30 -0.12
CA SER A 57 -6.05 -6.89 -0.37
C SER A 57 -6.14 -8.42 -0.47
N THR A 58 -7.05 -9.01 0.32
CA THR A 58 -7.34 -10.44 0.34
C THR A 58 -7.94 -10.90 -1.00
N GLU A 59 -8.97 -10.20 -1.49
CA GLU A 59 -9.60 -10.52 -2.79
C GLU A 59 -8.62 -10.33 -3.97
N LYS A 60 -7.72 -9.35 -3.90
CA LYS A 60 -6.66 -9.16 -4.91
C LYS A 60 -5.57 -10.24 -4.88
N ALA A 61 -5.24 -10.73 -3.68
CA ALA A 61 -4.29 -11.83 -3.54
C ALA A 61 -4.84 -13.12 -4.16
N GLU A 62 -6.14 -13.39 -3.97
CA GLU A 62 -6.83 -14.52 -4.59
C GLU A 62 -6.92 -14.38 -6.11
N LEU A 63 -7.21 -13.18 -6.63
CA LEU A 63 -7.19 -12.90 -8.09
C LEU A 63 -5.80 -13.07 -8.73
N THR A 64 -4.73 -12.73 -8.01
CA THR A 64 -3.36 -12.88 -8.52
C THR A 64 -2.90 -14.34 -8.46
N ALA A 65 -3.41 -15.12 -7.51
CA ALA A 65 -3.16 -16.56 -7.41
C ALA A 65 -3.96 -17.37 -8.45
N ALA A 66 -5.18 -16.93 -8.77
CA ALA A 66 -6.06 -17.57 -9.75
C ALA A 66 -5.66 -17.31 -11.22
N ASN A 67 -4.75 -16.36 -11.47
CA ASN A 67 -4.21 -16.07 -12.80
C ASN A 67 -2.78 -16.64 -12.98
N ARG A 68 -2.48 -17.77 -12.33
CA ARG A 68 -1.23 -18.50 -12.47
C ARG A 68 -1.45 -19.91 -13.02
#